data_AF-A0A3P7I3Y3-F1
#
_entry.id   AF-A0A3P7I3Y3-F1
#
_cell.length_a   1.000
_cell.length_b   1.000
_cell.length_c   1.000
_cell.angle_alpha   90.00
_cell.angle_beta   90.00
_cell.angle_gamma   90.00
#
_symmetry.space_group_name_H-M   'P 1'
#
loop_
_entity.id
_entity.type
_entity.pdbx_description
1 polymer ?
#
loop_
_entity_poly.entity_id
_entity_poly.type
_entity_poly.pdbx_seq_one_letter_code
_entity_poly.pdbx_strand_id
1 'polypeptide(L)'
;MKHVDVTVHVLHAISELCVVGGAEIVRNIDPLFQKLTQLINDSSSLQRREAALCTIGRIARSTAYVVDPYKDYPNLLDDLLRLLKTEMSSKMRRQAISTLGILGALDPYTHKVFTGAVQSATSISTALSLPMARDAADPRQDIIQWYNYEKCTLEEFYPAITIANLMVMVQDEAFTQYYKEIAQALLTIFRSLGDSFPQYVQQVVPRLIEVTRACRGRPSHREFFLRQLASLVAIIKVHAKPYMKQIFSLIADAWSEDQNVKVTVVSVLEQIGTAMGQEFAPHVAELIPYLLRVVQTDKSEDRKLTAQVLLCVKSLSGCLTPHLHLVLPPVLTILDDSAVPIGVRQSALDTILHLTRSDDLSDYAPRLMQTWQRGISVTALQPQLLELLIEIVNQ
;
A
#
# COMPACT_ATOMS: atom_id res chain seq x y z
N MET A 1 -19.26 -17.66 -17.12
CA MET A 1 -19.71 -18.66 -16.13
C MET A 1 -20.47 -19.80 -16.81
N LYS A 2 -19.80 -20.61 -17.65
CA LYS A 2 -20.44 -21.75 -18.32
C LYS A 2 -20.38 -22.96 -17.37
N HIS A 3 -21.54 -23.47 -16.98
CA HIS A 3 -21.84 -24.55 -16.03
C HIS A 3 -20.65 -25.25 -15.35
N VAL A 4 -20.37 -24.83 -14.12
CA VAL A 4 -19.40 -25.46 -13.20
C VAL A 4 -19.71 -26.96 -13.04
N ASP A 5 -20.99 -27.30 -12.94
CA ASP A 5 -21.45 -28.68 -12.76
C ASP A 5 -21.11 -29.56 -13.95
N VAL A 6 -21.23 -29.07 -15.19
CA VAL A 6 -20.91 -29.86 -16.39
C VAL A 6 -19.43 -30.22 -16.38
N THR A 7 -18.56 -29.27 -16.04
CA THR A 7 -17.11 -29.53 -15.94
C THR A 7 -16.80 -30.60 -14.89
N VAL A 8 -17.47 -30.54 -13.74
CA VAL A 8 -17.31 -31.54 -12.66
C VAL A 8 -17.75 -32.93 -13.12
N HIS A 9 -18.91 -33.05 -13.76
CA HIS A 9 -19.39 -34.34 -14.29
C HIS A 9 -18.50 -34.90 -15.39
N VAL A 10 -17.97 -34.04 -16.28
CA VAL A 10 -17.00 -34.44 -17.31
C VAL A 10 -15.71 -34.93 -16.68
N LEU A 11 -15.18 -34.23 -15.66
CA LEU A 11 -14.00 -34.68 -14.93
C LEU A 11 -14.24 -36.03 -14.24
N HIS A 12 -15.41 -36.24 -13.62
CA HIS A 12 -15.75 -37.54 -13.05
C HIS A 12 -15.83 -38.65 -14.11
N ALA A 13 -16.44 -38.38 -15.26
CA ALA A 13 -16.48 -39.33 -16.36
C ALA A 13 -15.08 -39.69 -16.88
N ILE A 14 -14.21 -38.69 -17.05
CA ILE A 14 -12.79 -38.91 -17.39
C ILE A 14 -12.11 -39.76 -16.32
N SER A 15 -12.38 -39.49 -15.04
CA SER A 15 -11.79 -40.22 -13.92
C SER A 15 -12.15 -41.71 -13.92
N GLU A 16 -13.36 -42.06 -14.35
CA GLU A 16 -13.81 -43.44 -14.49
C GLU A 16 -13.24 -44.09 -15.76
N LEU A 17 -13.17 -43.35 -16.87
CA LEU A 17 -12.51 -43.81 -18.10
C LEU A 17 -11.03 -44.13 -17.86
N CYS A 18 -10.34 -43.37 -17.01
CA CYS A 18 -8.97 -43.63 -16.59
C CYS A 18 -8.79 -44.97 -15.87
N VAL A 19 -9.80 -45.46 -15.17
CA VAL A 19 -9.72 -46.78 -14.51
C VAL A 19 -9.81 -47.92 -15.52
N VAL A 20 -10.56 -47.72 -16.61
CA VAL A 20 -10.83 -48.77 -17.61
C VAL A 20 -9.81 -48.77 -18.76
N GLY A 21 -9.38 -47.60 -19.23
CA GLY A 21 -8.61 -47.43 -20.47
C GLY A 21 -7.09 -47.35 -20.31
N GLY A 22 -6.53 -47.81 -19.17
CA GLY A 22 -5.18 -47.51 -18.68
C GLY A 22 -4.05 -47.31 -19.72
N ALA A 23 -3.88 -48.23 -20.67
CA ALA A 23 -2.77 -48.16 -21.64
C ALA A 23 -2.99 -47.18 -22.82
N GLU A 24 -4.24 -46.95 -23.23
CA GLU A 24 -4.56 -46.04 -24.35
C GLU A 24 -4.50 -44.58 -23.92
N ILE A 25 -4.71 -44.32 -22.63
CA ILE A 25 -4.76 -42.99 -22.02
C ILE A 25 -3.37 -42.38 -21.88
N VAL A 26 -2.32 -43.20 -21.82
CA VAL A 26 -0.92 -42.74 -21.76
C VAL A 26 -0.56 -41.83 -22.94
N ARG A 27 -1.14 -42.04 -24.12
CA ARG A 27 -0.87 -41.22 -25.31
C ARG A 27 -1.37 -39.78 -25.21
N ASN A 28 -2.38 -39.54 -24.37
CA ASN A 28 -3.01 -38.23 -24.21
C ASN A 28 -2.78 -37.65 -22.80
N ILE A 29 -1.81 -38.18 -22.05
CA ILE A 29 -1.62 -37.80 -20.64
C ILE A 29 -1.12 -36.35 -20.51
N ASP A 30 -0.16 -35.92 -21.33
CA ASP A 30 0.44 -34.58 -21.26
C ASP A 30 -0.57 -33.43 -21.41
N PRO A 31 -1.44 -33.39 -22.45
CA PRO A 31 -2.41 -32.31 -22.59
C PRO A 31 -3.48 -32.32 -21.50
N LEU A 32 -3.86 -33.52 -21.01
CA LEU A 32 -4.82 -33.66 -19.91
C LEU A 32 -4.22 -33.18 -18.61
N PHE A 33 -2.99 -33.60 -18.29
CA PHE A 33 -2.31 -33.24 -17.04
C PHE A 33 -2.03 -31.75 -16.97
N GLN A 34 -1.59 -31.12 -18.06
CA GLN A 34 -1.43 -29.66 -18.14
C GLN A 34 -2.73 -28.92 -17.84
N LYS A 35 -3.87 -29.41 -18.36
CA LYS A 35 -5.19 -28.79 -18.10
C LYS A 35 -5.66 -29.00 -16.66
N LEU A 36 -5.39 -30.17 -16.07
CA LEU A 36 -5.72 -30.46 -14.68
C LEU A 36 -4.90 -29.62 -13.70
N THR A 37 -3.61 -29.41 -13.95
CA THR A 37 -2.76 -28.52 -13.15
C THR A 37 -3.25 -27.08 -13.20
N GLN A 38 -3.70 -26.60 -14.36
CA GLN A 38 -4.35 -25.28 -14.47
C GLN A 38 -5.65 -25.21 -13.65
N LEU A 39 -6.46 -26.27 -13.65
CA LEU A 39 -7.72 -26.33 -12.90
C LEU A 39 -7.51 -26.41 -11.38
N ILE A 40 -6.39 -26.99 -10.92
CA ILE A 40 -6.00 -27.00 -9.51
C ILE A 40 -5.66 -25.59 -8.99
N ASN A 41 -5.01 -24.79 -9.83
CA ASN A 41 -4.62 -23.42 -9.50
C ASN A 41 -5.75 -22.39 -9.64
N ASP A 42 -6.89 -22.77 -10.22
CA ASP A 42 -8.07 -21.90 -10.35
C ASP A 42 -8.84 -21.79 -9.02
N SER A 43 -8.77 -20.64 -8.36
CA SER A 43 -9.44 -20.35 -7.09
C SER A 43 -10.97 -20.19 -7.19
N SER A 44 -11.53 -20.17 -8.41
CA SER A 44 -12.94 -19.83 -8.63
C SER A 44 -13.95 -20.90 -8.22
N SER A 45 -13.56 -22.18 -8.06
CA SER A 45 -14.48 -23.23 -7.62
C SER A 45 -13.79 -24.37 -6.88
N LEU A 46 -14.26 -24.62 -5.65
CA LEU A 46 -13.79 -25.73 -4.80
C LEU A 46 -14.12 -27.10 -5.42
N GLN A 47 -15.33 -27.26 -5.97
CA GLN A 47 -15.78 -28.53 -6.56
C GLN A 47 -14.97 -28.90 -7.81
N ARG A 48 -14.60 -27.92 -8.64
CA ARG A 48 -13.73 -28.15 -9.81
C ARG A 48 -12.34 -28.60 -9.40
N ARG A 49 -11.75 -27.97 -8.37
CA ARG A 49 -10.46 -28.39 -7.81
C ARG A 49 -10.52 -29.79 -7.22
N GLU A 50 -11.62 -30.16 -6.57
CA GLU A 50 -11.79 -31.48 -5.97
C GLU A 50 -11.87 -32.57 -7.05
N ALA A 51 -12.66 -32.34 -8.09
CA ALA A 51 -12.77 -33.24 -9.22
C ALA A 51 -11.46 -33.35 -10.04
N ALA A 52 -10.74 -32.23 -10.20
CA ALA A 52 -9.43 -32.20 -10.86
C ALA A 52 -8.37 -32.98 -10.06
N LEU A 53 -8.37 -32.83 -8.74
CA LEU A 53 -7.45 -33.56 -7.87
C LEU A 53 -7.73 -35.06 -7.87
N CYS A 54 -9.01 -35.45 -7.79
CA CYS A 54 -9.44 -36.84 -7.88
C CYS A 54 -9.06 -37.48 -9.22
N THR A 55 -9.22 -36.74 -10.33
CA THR A 55 -8.81 -37.20 -11.67
C THR A 55 -7.30 -37.41 -11.77
N ILE A 56 -6.47 -36.48 -11.28
CA ILE A 56 -5.01 -36.66 -11.25
C ILE A 56 -4.63 -37.93 -10.47
N GLY A 57 -5.20 -38.13 -9.28
CA GLY A 57 -4.92 -39.32 -8.48
C GLY A 57 -5.30 -40.62 -9.18
N ARG A 58 -6.43 -40.64 -9.88
CA ARG A 58 -6.89 -41.81 -10.63
C ARG A 58 -6.07 -42.04 -11.90
N ILE A 59 -5.68 -40.99 -12.62
CA ILE A 59 -4.78 -41.08 -13.77
C ILE A 59 -3.44 -41.67 -13.34
N ALA A 60 -2.81 -41.10 -12.31
CA ALA A 60 -1.51 -41.57 -11.81
C ALA A 60 -1.58 -43.02 -11.34
N ARG A 61 -2.67 -43.42 -10.68
CA ARG A 61 -2.90 -44.81 -10.24
C ARG A 61 -3.03 -45.79 -11.41
N SER A 62 -3.80 -45.44 -12.44
CA SER A 62 -4.11 -46.35 -13.54
C SER A 62 -3.01 -46.45 -14.59
N THR A 63 -2.24 -45.37 -14.78
CA THR A 63 -1.19 -45.28 -15.80
C THR A 63 0.20 -45.59 -15.26
N ALA A 64 0.32 -45.84 -13.95
CA ALA A 64 1.59 -45.97 -13.24
C ALA A 64 2.55 -44.80 -13.45
N TYR A 65 2.01 -43.62 -13.75
CA TYR A 65 2.75 -42.36 -13.91
C TYR A 65 3.09 -41.78 -12.52
N VAL A 66 4.12 -42.35 -11.88
CA VAL A 66 4.57 -42.07 -10.51
C VAL A 66 5.94 -41.39 -10.56
N VAL A 67 6.18 -40.39 -9.72
CA VAL A 67 7.40 -39.53 -9.69
C VAL A 67 7.62 -38.65 -10.92
N ASP A 68 7.46 -39.17 -12.14
CA ASP A 68 7.59 -38.42 -13.40
C ASP A 68 6.70 -37.16 -13.48
N PRO A 69 5.47 -37.11 -12.94
CA PRO A 69 4.72 -35.88 -12.81
C PRO A 69 5.47 -34.71 -12.17
N TYR A 70 6.37 -34.98 -11.21
CA TYR A 70 7.18 -33.95 -10.55
C TYR A 70 8.35 -33.46 -11.41
N LYS A 71 8.76 -34.23 -12.42
CA LYS A 71 9.77 -33.82 -13.41
C LYS A 71 9.14 -32.90 -14.44
N ASP A 72 7.99 -33.31 -14.97
CA ASP A 72 7.31 -32.62 -16.06
C ASP A 72 6.58 -31.36 -15.56
N TYR A 73 6.11 -31.37 -14.31
CA TYR A 73 5.42 -30.26 -13.65
C TYR A 73 6.05 -29.95 -12.28
N PRO A 74 7.15 -29.17 -12.23
CA PRO A 74 7.89 -28.91 -10.98
C PRO A 74 7.09 -28.15 -9.92
N ASN A 75 6.09 -27.36 -10.32
CA ASN A 75 5.24 -26.59 -9.40
C ASN A 75 4.15 -27.44 -8.72
N LEU A 76 3.91 -28.67 -9.20
CA LEU A 76 2.80 -29.52 -8.74
C LEU A 76 2.89 -29.84 -7.25
N LEU A 77 4.09 -30.13 -6.74
CA LEU A 77 4.29 -30.45 -5.34
C LEU A 77 3.96 -29.24 -4.45
N ASP A 78 4.45 -28.06 -4.82
CA ASP A 78 4.18 -26.82 -4.09
C ASP A 78 2.69 -26.45 -4.10
N ASP A 79 2.01 -26.64 -5.24
CA ASP A 79 0.58 -26.39 -5.36
C ASP A 79 -0.26 -27.38 -4.52
N LEU A 80 0.10 -28.68 -4.49
CA LEU A 80 -0.54 -29.68 -3.63
C LEU A 80 -0.30 -29.40 -2.14
N LEU A 81 0.93 -29.02 -1.75
CA LEU A 81 1.23 -28.63 -0.37
C LEU A 81 0.52 -27.33 0.03
N ARG A 82 0.36 -26.38 -0.90
CA ARG A 82 -0.43 -25.16 -0.69
C ARG A 82 -1.88 -25.53 -0.41
N LEU A 83 -2.50 -26.38 -1.23
CA LEU A 83 -3.87 -26.86 -1.02
C LEU A 83 -4.06 -27.51 0.35
N LEU A 84 -3.10 -28.30 0.84
CA LEU A 84 -3.18 -28.90 2.18
C LEU A 84 -3.22 -27.85 3.30
N LYS A 85 -2.46 -26.75 3.14
CA LYS A 85 -2.33 -25.67 4.13
C LYS A 85 -3.49 -24.68 4.07
N THR A 86 -4.01 -24.35 2.88
CA THR A 86 -5.01 -23.29 2.69
C THR A 86 -6.45 -23.79 2.74
N GLU A 87 -6.74 -25.03 2.32
CA GLU A 87 -8.12 -25.51 2.17
C GLU A 87 -8.75 -25.92 3.50
N MET A 88 -9.98 -25.45 3.77
CA MET A 88 -10.75 -25.77 4.98
C MET A 88 -11.50 -27.12 4.88
N SER A 89 -11.77 -27.63 3.68
CA SER A 89 -12.54 -28.87 3.49
C SER A 89 -11.71 -30.12 3.84
N SER A 90 -12.20 -30.90 4.81
CA SER A 90 -11.57 -32.18 5.19
C SER A 90 -11.54 -33.19 4.03
N LYS A 91 -12.56 -33.18 3.16
CA LYS A 91 -12.64 -34.07 1.99
C LYS A 91 -11.53 -33.77 0.99
N MET A 92 -11.37 -32.49 0.63
CA MET A 92 -10.30 -32.01 -0.25
C MET A 92 -8.92 -32.37 0.32
N ARG A 93 -8.69 -32.12 1.62
CA ARG A 93 -7.41 -32.41 2.28
C ARG A 93 -7.07 -33.90 2.22
N ARG A 94 -8.06 -34.79 2.46
CA ARG A 94 -7.87 -36.23 2.32
C ARG A 94 -7.55 -36.64 0.89
N GLN A 95 -8.22 -36.06 -0.10
CA GLN A 95 -7.92 -36.31 -1.51
C GLN A 95 -6.51 -35.84 -1.87
N ALA A 96 -6.08 -34.67 -1.43
CA ALA A 96 -4.72 -34.16 -1.64
C ALA A 96 -3.64 -35.06 -1.03
N ILE A 97 -3.88 -35.57 0.19
CA ILE A 97 -2.99 -36.55 0.83
C ILE A 97 -2.96 -37.85 0.01
N SER A 98 -4.12 -38.33 -0.44
CA SER A 98 -4.20 -39.53 -1.25
C SER A 98 -3.48 -39.36 -2.59
N THR A 99 -3.61 -38.22 -3.27
CA THR A 99 -2.91 -37.95 -4.53
C THR A 99 -1.41 -37.85 -4.32
N LEU A 100 -0.95 -37.18 -3.27
CA LEU A 100 0.48 -37.13 -2.92
C LEU A 100 1.03 -38.53 -2.64
N GLY A 101 0.26 -39.37 -1.94
CA GLY A 101 0.63 -40.77 -1.69
C GLY A 101 0.71 -41.61 -2.97
N ILE A 102 -0.18 -41.40 -3.94
CA ILE A 102 -0.20 -42.11 -5.23
C ILE A 102 0.96 -41.65 -6.12
N LEU A 103 1.26 -40.35 -6.14
CA LEU A 103 2.38 -39.77 -6.92
C LEU A 103 3.75 -40.20 -6.38
N GLY A 104 3.81 -40.68 -5.15
CA GLY A 104 5.00 -41.23 -4.51
C GLY A 104 5.77 -40.20 -3.70
N ALA A 105 6.52 -40.70 -2.71
CA ALA A 105 7.43 -39.88 -1.94
C ALA A 105 8.63 -39.48 -2.81
N LEU A 106 8.90 -38.17 -2.86
CA LEU A 106 10.03 -37.61 -3.58
C LEU A 106 11.14 -37.25 -2.59
N ASP A 107 12.38 -37.61 -2.94
CA ASP A 107 13.54 -37.21 -2.17
C ASP A 107 13.76 -35.67 -2.26
N PRO A 108 13.99 -34.96 -1.13
CA PRO A 108 14.20 -33.52 -1.13
C PRO A 108 15.34 -33.05 -2.02
N TYR A 109 16.41 -33.85 -2.19
CA TYR A 109 17.51 -33.49 -3.09
C TYR A 109 17.06 -33.54 -4.55
N THR A 110 16.38 -34.63 -4.93
CA THR A 110 15.79 -34.80 -6.26
C THR A 110 14.78 -33.69 -6.59
N HIS A 111 13.96 -33.25 -5.64
CA HIS A 111 13.07 -32.10 -5.81
C HIS A 111 13.82 -30.77 -6.05
N LYS A 112 14.93 -30.54 -5.33
CA LYS A 112 15.77 -29.34 -5.53
C LYS A 112 16.43 -29.33 -6.92
N VAL A 113 16.74 -30.49 -7.48
CA VAL A 113 17.26 -30.63 -8.84
C VAL A 113 16.17 -30.31 -9.87
N PHE A 114 14.96 -30.86 -9.73
CA PHE A 114 13.85 -30.58 -10.66
C PHE A 114 13.37 -29.13 -10.63
N THR A 115 13.46 -28.47 -9.47
CA THR A 115 13.16 -27.03 -9.33
C THR A 115 14.30 -26.12 -9.80
N GLY A 116 15.40 -26.69 -10.34
CA GLY A 116 16.55 -25.93 -10.87
C GLY A 116 17.40 -25.23 -9.81
N ALA A 117 17.18 -25.53 -8.52
CA ALA A 117 17.88 -24.89 -7.42
C ALA A 117 19.25 -25.50 -7.10
N VAL A 118 19.55 -26.65 -7.70
CA VAL A 118 20.88 -27.26 -7.73
C VAL A 118 21.14 -27.60 -9.19
N GLN A 119 22.22 -27.07 -9.78
CA GLN A 119 22.65 -27.50 -11.11
C GLN A 119 23.07 -28.97 -11.02
N SER A 120 22.52 -29.83 -11.89
CA SER A 120 22.99 -31.21 -12.04
C SER A 120 24.42 -31.22 -12.59
N ALA A 121 25.40 -30.96 -11.73
CA ALA A 121 26.78 -31.26 -12.02
C ALA A 121 26.99 -32.75 -11.77
N THR A 122 27.31 -33.48 -12.84
CA THR A 122 27.90 -34.82 -12.86
C THR A 122 29.20 -34.86 -12.05
N SER A 123 29.11 -34.78 -10.73
CA SER A 123 30.25 -34.87 -9.84
C SER A 123 29.82 -35.33 -8.46
N ILE A 124 30.16 -36.59 -8.21
CA ILE A 124 30.28 -37.24 -6.92
C ILE A 124 30.86 -36.26 -5.89
N SER A 125 30.09 -35.92 -4.85
CA SER A 125 30.63 -35.79 -3.50
C SER A 125 29.53 -35.60 -2.49
N THR A 126 29.70 -36.29 -1.37
CA THR A 126 29.04 -36.16 -0.08
C THR A 126 29.18 -34.75 0.50
N ALA A 127 28.62 -33.74 -0.15
CA ALA A 127 28.45 -32.42 0.42
C ALA A 127 27.01 -32.33 0.93
N LEU A 128 26.85 -32.39 2.26
CA LEU A 128 25.65 -31.85 2.90
C LEU A 128 25.42 -30.48 2.28
N SER A 129 24.32 -30.34 1.54
CA SER A 129 23.94 -29.08 0.93
C SER A 129 23.80 -28.06 2.05
N LEU A 130 24.80 -27.18 2.23
CA LEU A 130 24.56 -25.90 2.86
C LEU A 130 23.39 -25.27 2.11
N PRO A 131 22.37 -24.74 2.79
CA PRO A 131 21.32 -24.00 2.12
C PRO A 131 22.01 -22.82 1.42
N MET A 132 22.19 -22.92 0.10
CA MET A 132 22.40 -21.73 -0.70
C MET A 132 21.19 -20.85 -0.44
N ALA A 133 21.44 -19.65 0.07
CA ALA A 133 20.46 -18.59 0.13
C ALA A 133 19.92 -18.40 -1.29
N ARG A 134 18.79 -19.05 -1.58
CA ARG A 134 17.88 -18.52 -2.57
C ARG A 134 17.50 -17.16 -2.01
N ASP A 135 17.44 -16.14 -2.86
CA ASP A 135 16.59 -14.99 -2.56
C ASP A 135 15.25 -15.56 -2.13
N ALA A 136 15.00 -15.60 -0.82
CA ALA A 136 13.77 -16.15 -0.31
C ALA A 136 12.71 -15.21 -0.84
N ALA A 137 11.84 -15.71 -1.72
CA ALA A 137 10.68 -14.95 -2.20
C ALA A 137 9.78 -14.47 -1.04
N ASP A 138 10.06 -14.95 0.18
CA ASP A 138 9.37 -14.60 1.41
C ASP A 138 10.36 -14.05 2.46
N PRO A 139 10.36 -12.74 2.75
CA PRO A 139 11.29 -12.11 3.70
C PRO A 139 11.19 -12.69 5.14
N ARG A 140 10.13 -13.45 5.42
CA ARG A 140 9.91 -14.15 6.68
C ARG A 140 10.93 -15.27 6.92
N GLN A 141 11.37 -15.96 5.87
CA GLN A 141 12.32 -17.06 5.99
C GLN A 141 13.72 -16.55 6.32
N ASP A 142 14.09 -15.39 5.79
CA ASP A 142 15.35 -14.72 6.12
C ASP A 142 15.37 -14.22 7.56
N ILE A 143 14.27 -13.64 8.05
CA ILE A 143 14.14 -13.18 9.45
C ILE A 143 14.23 -14.36 10.43
N ILE A 144 13.60 -15.50 10.10
CA ILE A 144 13.69 -16.73 10.90
C ILE A 144 15.10 -17.31 10.85
N GLN A 145 15.80 -17.24 9.70
CA GLN A 145 17.21 -17.62 9.62
C GLN A 145 18.10 -16.69 10.46
N TRP A 146 17.88 -15.39 10.46
CA TRP A 146 18.68 -14.44 11.24
C TRP A 146 18.58 -14.66 12.75
N TYR A 147 17.38 -15.05 13.23
CA TYR A 147 17.18 -15.49 14.61
C TYR A 147 17.96 -16.78 14.92
N ASN A 148 17.91 -17.77 14.02
CA ASN A 148 18.62 -19.04 14.19
C ASN A 148 20.16 -18.91 14.15
N TYR A 149 20.69 -17.77 13.66
CA TYR A 149 22.12 -17.46 13.63
C TYR A 149 22.54 -16.38 14.65
N GLU A 150 21.74 -16.12 15.69
CA GLU A 150 22.05 -15.22 16.82
C GLU A 150 22.44 -13.77 16.43
N LYS A 151 21.95 -13.26 15.29
CA LYS A 151 22.26 -11.89 14.83
C LYS A 151 21.25 -10.83 15.28
N CYS A 152 20.15 -11.21 15.92
CA CYS A 152 19.05 -10.29 16.30
C CYS A 152 18.66 -10.45 17.76
N THR A 153 18.35 -9.33 18.42
CA THR A 153 17.74 -9.34 19.76
C THR A 153 16.24 -9.64 19.67
N LEU A 154 15.63 -10.14 20.76
CA LEU A 154 14.19 -10.42 20.81
C LEU A 154 13.35 -9.15 20.54
N GLU A 155 13.84 -7.98 20.96
CA GLU A 155 13.15 -6.69 20.79
C GLU A 155 13.10 -6.24 19.33
N GLU A 156 14.09 -6.61 18.51
CA GLU A 156 14.11 -6.32 17.06
C GLU A 156 13.38 -7.40 16.24
N PHE A 157 13.37 -8.64 16.75
CA PHE A 157 12.75 -9.78 16.08
C PHE A 157 11.23 -9.65 15.98
N TYR A 158 10.53 -9.34 17.08
CA TYR A 158 9.06 -9.28 17.07
C TYR A 158 8.51 -8.21 16.11
N PRO A 159 9.06 -6.98 16.07
CA PRO A 159 8.65 -5.99 15.08
C PRO A 159 8.99 -6.41 13.65
N ALA A 160 10.18 -6.96 13.41
CA ALA A 160 10.59 -7.39 12.07
C ALA A 160 9.64 -8.44 11.48
N ILE A 161 9.36 -9.50 12.25
CA ILE A 161 8.49 -10.59 11.80
C ILE A 161 7.03 -10.13 11.66
N THR A 162 6.59 -9.23 12.53
CA THR A 162 5.23 -8.67 12.46
C THR A 162 5.08 -7.80 11.22
N ILE A 163 6.03 -6.89 10.96
CA ILE A 163 6.03 -6.06 9.75
C ILE A 163 6.06 -6.93 8.49
N ALA A 164 6.93 -7.94 8.43
CA ALA A 164 7.01 -8.85 7.28
C ALA A 164 5.68 -9.59 7.03
N ASN A 165 5.04 -10.11 8.08
CA ASN A 165 3.73 -10.75 7.96
C ASN A 165 2.64 -9.78 7.52
N LEU A 166 2.60 -8.57 8.09
CA LEU A 166 1.64 -7.54 7.68
C LEU A 166 1.84 -7.13 6.22
N MET A 167 3.09 -7.05 5.73
CA MET A 167 3.37 -6.75 4.32
C MET A 167 2.84 -7.82 3.38
N VAL A 168 2.94 -9.10 3.74
CA VAL A 168 2.34 -10.20 2.96
C VAL A 168 0.81 -10.11 2.97
N MET A 169 0.20 -9.81 4.13
CA MET A 169 -1.25 -9.64 4.24
C MET A 169 -1.78 -8.46 3.41
N VAL A 170 -1.00 -7.39 3.30
CA VAL A 170 -1.35 -6.21 2.49
C VAL A 170 -1.29 -6.50 0.98
N GLN A 171 -0.46 -7.45 0.54
CA GLN A 171 -0.36 -7.84 -0.87
C GLN A 171 -1.55 -8.67 -1.36
N ASP A 172 -2.21 -9.39 -0.46
CA ASP A 172 -3.30 -10.28 -0.83
C ASP A 172 -4.64 -9.53 -0.86
N GLU A 173 -5.28 -9.51 -2.03
CA GLU A 173 -6.55 -8.82 -2.29
C GLU A 173 -7.69 -9.36 -1.40
N ALA A 174 -7.57 -10.59 -0.90
CA ALA A 174 -8.53 -11.20 0.02
C ALA A 174 -8.69 -10.41 1.34
N PHE A 175 -7.65 -9.69 1.78
CA PHE A 175 -7.66 -8.94 3.05
C PHE A 175 -8.08 -7.47 2.91
N THR A 176 -8.71 -7.08 1.79
CA THR A 176 -9.10 -5.68 1.56
C THR A 176 -9.97 -5.07 2.68
N GLN A 177 -10.74 -5.89 3.41
CA GLN A 177 -11.54 -5.44 4.55
C GLN A 177 -10.69 -5.10 5.78
N TYR A 178 -9.59 -5.82 5.98
CA TYR A 178 -8.67 -5.69 7.13
C TYR A 178 -7.56 -4.68 6.88
N TYR A 179 -7.43 -4.15 5.67
CA TYR A 179 -6.44 -3.13 5.32
C TYR A 179 -6.40 -1.93 6.27
N LYS A 180 -7.55 -1.51 6.81
CA LYS A 180 -7.61 -0.42 7.79
C LYS A 180 -6.91 -0.78 9.11
N GLU A 181 -7.20 -1.99 9.61
CA GLU A 181 -6.65 -2.52 10.84
C GLU A 181 -5.15 -2.80 10.70
N ILE A 182 -4.73 -3.33 9.55
CA ILE A 182 -3.31 -3.60 9.24
C ILE A 182 -2.51 -2.29 9.21
N ALA A 183 -3.02 -1.24 8.55
CA ALA A 183 -2.33 0.04 8.51
C ALA A 183 -2.23 0.69 9.90
N GLN A 184 -3.25 0.56 10.75
CA GLN A 184 -3.22 1.03 12.14
C GLN A 184 -2.23 0.25 13.00
N ALA A 185 -2.22 -1.07 12.89
CA ALA A 185 -1.27 -1.92 13.61
C ALA A 185 0.17 -1.56 13.23
N LEU A 186 0.42 -1.38 11.93
CA LEU A 186 1.72 -0.96 11.43
C LEU A 186 2.14 0.41 11.99
N LEU A 187 1.25 1.41 11.99
CA LEU A 187 1.56 2.70 12.60
C LEU A 187 1.84 2.61 14.10
N THR A 188 1.12 1.74 14.81
CA THR A 188 1.37 1.50 16.24
C THR A 188 2.76 0.91 16.46
N ILE A 189 3.18 -0.03 15.60
CA ILE A 189 4.53 -0.61 15.62
C ILE A 189 5.58 0.47 15.35
N PHE A 190 5.40 1.31 14.33
CA PHE A 190 6.33 2.42 14.03
C PHE A 190 6.41 3.44 15.17
N ARG A 191 5.32 3.70 15.90
CA ARG A 191 5.36 4.53 17.11
C ARG A 191 6.14 3.88 18.24
N SER A 192 6.02 2.56 18.42
CA SER A 192 6.78 1.83 19.45
C SER A 192 8.25 1.65 19.11
N LEU A 193 8.64 1.70 17.83
CA LEU A 193 10.00 1.44 17.37
C LEU A 193 10.99 2.60 17.58
N GLY A 194 10.49 3.80 17.92
CA GLY A 194 11.33 4.96 18.24
C GLY A 194 12.28 5.34 17.11
N ASP A 195 13.56 4.99 17.25
CA ASP A 195 14.67 5.36 16.34
C ASP A 195 15.17 4.19 15.45
N SER A 196 14.72 2.95 15.68
CA SER A 196 15.22 1.74 14.97
C SER A 196 14.42 1.39 13.71
N PHE A 197 13.66 2.33 13.15
CA PHE A 197 12.80 2.13 11.99
C PHE A 197 13.44 2.23 10.58
N PRO A 198 14.61 2.85 10.31
CA PRO A 198 15.05 3.17 8.95
C PRO A 198 15.12 1.99 7.98
N GLN A 199 15.44 0.79 8.48
CA GLN A 199 15.54 -0.44 7.67
C GLN A 199 14.16 -0.91 7.19
N TYR A 200 13.11 -0.72 7.99
CA TYR A 200 11.75 -1.15 7.66
C TYR A 200 11.04 -0.16 6.74
N VAL A 201 11.42 1.12 6.78
CA VAL A 201 10.82 2.18 5.94
C VAL A 201 10.97 1.89 4.46
N GLN A 202 12.11 1.34 4.05
CA GLN A 202 12.36 1.03 2.64
C GLN A 202 11.44 -0.04 2.08
N GLN A 203 10.90 -0.92 2.92
CA GLN A 203 9.97 -1.96 2.51
C GLN A 203 8.51 -1.51 2.64
N VAL A 204 8.19 -0.77 3.71
CA VAL A 204 6.80 -0.44 4.05
C VAL A 204 6.24 0.71 3.23
N VAL A 205 7.00 1.80 3.04
CA VAL A 205 6.49 3.01 2.38
C VAL A 205 6.13 2.76 0.91
N PRO A 206 6.96 2.08 0.08
CA PRO A 206 6.58 1.75 -1.30
C PRO A 206 5.32 0.89 -1.37
N ARG A 207 5.17 -0.08 -0.46
CA ARG A 207 4.01 -0.98 -0.44
C ARG A 207 2.72 -0.25 -0.07
N LEU A 208 2.76 0.64 0.92
CA LEU A 208 1.60 1.49 1.24
C LEU A 208 1.21 2.42 0.08
N ILE A 209 2.20 2.95 -0.65
CA ILE A 209 1.98 3.77 -1.86
C ILE A 209 1.27 2.95 -2.95
N GLU A 210 1.72 1.71 -3.20
CA GLU A 210 1.10 0.80 -4.17
C GLU A 210 -0.36 0.48 -3.79
N VAL A 211 -0.62 0.17 -2.52
CA VAL A 211 -1.98 -0.14 -2.02
C VAL A 211 -2.91 1.07 -2.13
N THR A 212 -2.39 2.26 -1.85
CA THR A 212 -3.14 3.52 -2.01
C THR A 212 -3.49 3.77 -3.48
N ARG A 213 -2.60 3.40 -4.42
CA ARG A 213 -2.86 3.47 -5.86
C ARG A 213 -3.88 2.43 -6.31
N ALA A 214 -3.83 1.20 -5.79
CA ALA A 214 -4.80 0.15 -6.08
C ALA A 214 -6.22 0.51 -5.58
N CYS A 215 -6.32 1.31 -4.51
CA CYS A 215 -7.58 1.75 -3.92
C CYS A 215 -8.30 2.91 -4.66
N ARG A 216 -7.91 3.24 -5.91
CA ARG A 216 -8.54 4.30 -6.76
C ARG A 216 -10.06 4.16 -6.96
N GLY A 217 -10.67 3.01 -6.62
CA GLY A 217 -12.12 2.78 -6.73
C GLY A 217 -12.94 2.97 -5.45
N ARG A 218 -12.34 3.28 -4.29
CA ARG A 218 -13.06 3.43 -3.00
C ARG A 218 -12.61 4.68 -2.23
N PRO A 219 -13.34 5.82 -2.32
CA PRO A 219 -12.90 7.11 -1.75
C PRO A 219 -12.66 7.03 -0.23
N SER A 220 -13.51 6.35 0.53
CA SER A 220 -13.35 6.23 1.99
C SER A 220 -12.13 5.41 2.45
N HIS A 221 -11.63 4.49 1.60
CA HIS A 221 -10.40 3.76 1.92
C HIS A 221 -9.19 4.63 1.60
N ARG A 222 -9.23 5.35 0.47
CA ARG A 222 -8.18 6.27 0.05
C ARG A 222 -7.97 7.40 1.06
N GLU A 223 -9.04 8.02 1.56
CA GLU A 223 -8.96 9.04 2.63
C GLU A 223 -8.24 8.53 3.87
N PHE A 224 -8.61 7.32 4.31
CA PHE A 224 -7.99 6.70 5.48
C PHE A 224 -6.50 6.43 5.25
N PHE A 225 -6.15 5.82 4.11
CA PHE A 225 -4.75 5.51 3.78
C PHE A 225 -3.89 6.76 3.63
N LEU A 226 -4.41 7.84 3.02
CA LEU A 226 -3.71 9.12 2.93
C LEU A 226 -3.44 9.71 4.32
N ARG A 227 -4.41 9.63 5.25
CA ARG A 227 -4.22 10.06 6.65
C ARG A 227 -3.20 9.18 7.38
N GLN A 228 -3.22 7.87 7.17
CA GLN A 228 -2.22 6.97 7.74
C GLN A 228 -0.82 7.27 7.19
N LEU A 229 -0.70 7.55 5.89
CA LEU A 229 0.56 7.94 5.26
C LEU A 229 1.10 9.25 5.85
N ALA A 230 0.24 10.24 6.08
CA ALA A 230 0.64 11.47 6.77
C ALA A 230 1.16 11.20 8.19
N SER A 231 0.46 10.38 8.98
CA SER A 231 0.93 9.98 10.30
C SER A 231 2.25 9.20 10.25
N LEU A 232 2.48 8.43 9.19
CA LEU A 232 3.72 7.69 9.00
C LEU A 232 4.87 8.64 8.66
N VAL A 233 4.65 9.61 7.77
CA VAL A 233 5.63 10.65 7.44
C VAL A 233 5.97 11.50 8.67
N ALA A 234 4.99 11.78 9.54
CA ALA A 234 5.22 12.47 10.81
C ALA A 234 6.17 11.74 11.77
N ILE A 235 6.18 10.40 11.73
CA ILE A 235 7.09 9.56 12.53
C ILE A 235 8.47 9.50 11.86
N ILE A 236 8.49 9.28 10.53
CA ILE A 236 9.70 8.96 9.76
C ILE A 236 10.56 10.22 9.47
N LYS A 237 9.95 11.40 9.37
CA LYS A 237 10.58 12.71 9.08
C LYS A 237 11.57 12.64 7.91
N VAL A 238 12.87 12.76 8.18
CA VAL A 238 13.96 12.85 7.19
C VAL A 238 14.02 11.64 6.26
N HIS A 239 13.63 10.46 6.75
CA HIS A 239 13.66 9.23 5.95
C HIS A 239 12.52 9.13 4.91
N ALA A 240 11.57 10.09 4.88
CA ALA A 240 10.49 10.14 3.88
C ALA A 240 10.94 10.76 2.54
N LYS A 241 12.03 11.53 2.54
CA LYS A 241 12.58 12.26 1.38
C LYS A 241 12.64 11.47 0.06
N PRO A 242 13.16 10.24 -0.02
CA PRO A 242 13.24 9.51 -1.29
C PRO A 242 11.87 9.16 -1.89
N TYR A 243 10.82 9.10 -1.07
CA TYR A 243 9.47 8.72 -1.50
C TYR A 243 8.57 9.92 -1.80
N MET A 244 9.01 11.14 -1.52
CA MET A 244 8.20 12.36 -1.65
C MET A 244 7.62 12.56 -3.04
N LYS A 245 8.40 12.33 -4.10
CA LYS A 245 7.90 12.43 -5.49
C LYS A 245 6.71 11.49 -5.75
N GLN A 246 6.76 10.28 -5.19
CA GLN A 246 5.68 9.30 -5.34
C GLN A 246 4.46 9.70 -4.52
N ILE A 247 4.65 10.22 -3.31
CA ILE A 247 3.58 10.76 -2.46
C ILE A 247 2.88 11.93 -3.17
N PHE A 248 3.63 12.84 -3.79
CA PHE A 248 3.03 13.94 -4.55
C PHE A 248 2.25 13.48 -5.77
N SER A 249 2.71 12.45 -6.48
CA SER A 249 1.93 11.86 -7.57
C SER A 249 0.58 11.30 -7.07
N LEU A 250 0.55 10.67 -5.89
CA LEU A 250 -0.70 10.18 -5.28
C LEU A 250 -1.62 11.33 -4.87
N ILE A 251 -1.06 12.41 -4.33
CA ILE A 251 -1.79 13.61 -3.94
C ILE A 251 -2.41 14.29 -5.17
N ALA A 252 -1.65 14.43 -6.25
CA ALA A 252 -2.14 14.99 -7.51
C ALA A 252 -3.30 14.18 -8.10
N ASP A 253 -3.18 12.84 -8.08
CA ASP A 253 -4.27 11.95 -8.48
C ASP A 253 -5.51 12.15 -7.59
N ALA A 254 -5.32 12.18 -6.26
CA ALA A 254 -6.40 12.35 -5.28
C ALA A 254 -7.09 13.72 -5.37
N TRP A 255 -6.42 14.72 -5.94
CA TRP A 255 -6.97 16.07 -6.11
C TRP A 255 -8.08 16.15 -7.17
N SER A 256 -8.14 15.16 -8.07
CA SER A 256 -9.17 15.09 -9.11
C SER A 256 -10.50 14.50 -8.64
N GLU A 257 -10.54 13.97 -7.41
CA GLU A 257 -11.65 13.19 -6.86
C GLU A 257 -12.65 14.06 -6.07
N ASP A 258 -13.47 13.41 -5.24
CA ASP A 258 -14.55 14.00 -4.44
C ASP A 258 -14.09 15.08 -3.46
N GLN A 259 -15.03 15.95 -3.05
CA GLN A 259 -14.77 17.09 -2.16
C GLN A 259 -14.18 16.69 -0.79
N ASN A 260 -14.62 15.57 -0.22
CA ASN A 260 -14.14 15.07 1.08
C ASN A 260 -12.70 14.53 1.00
N VAL A 261 -12.32 13.97 -0.15
CA VAL A 261 -10.94 13.55 -0.41
C VAL A 261 -10.04 14.78 -0.46
N LYS A 262 -10.49 15.87 -1.09
CA LYS A 262 -9.72 17.14 -1.13
C LYS A 262 -9.46 17.73 0.26
N VAL A 263 -10.48 17.75 1.14
CA VAL A 263 -10.34 18.13 2.57
C VAL A 263 -9.24 17.31 3.23
N THR A 264 -9.29 15.98 3.04
CA THR A 264 -8.31 15.07 3.64
C THR A 264 -6.91 15.28 3.05
N VAL A 265 -6.79 15.50 1.75
CA VAL A 265 -5.52 15.78 1.08
C VAL A 265 -4.88 17.07 1.61
N VAL A 266 -5.65 18.13 1.83
CA VAL A 266 -5.13 19.38 2.41
C VAL A 266 -4.62 19.16 3.83
N SER A 267 -5.34 18.40 4.66
CA SER A 267 -4.88 18.04 6.02
C SER A 267 -3.63 17.15 6.00
N VAL A 268 -3.52 16.25 5.03
CA VAL A 268 -2.34 15.41 4.82
C VAL A 268 -1.13 16.25 4.41
N LEU A 269 -1.32 17.23 3.52
CA LEU A 269 -0.28 18.20 3.14
C LEU A 269 0.19 19.03 4.33
N GLU A 270 -0.74 19.49 5.18
CA GLU A 270 -0.44 20.22 6.41
C GLU A 270 0.46 19.39 7.35
N GLN A 271 0.08 18.12 7.60
CA GLN A 271 0.85 17.23 8.47
C GLN A 271 2.23 16.90 7.91
N ILE A 272 2.33 16.67 6.59
CA ILE A 272 3.60 16.40 5.93
C ILE A 272 4.51 17.64 5.96
N GLY A 273 3.96 18.82 5.66
CA GLY A 273 4.70 20.08 5.71
C GLY A 273 5.25 20.39 7.11
N THR A 274 4.43 20.17 8.15
CA THR A 274 4.84 20.35 9.55
C THR A 274 5.92 19.35 9.96
N ALA A 275 5.83 18.10 9.49
CA ALA A 275 6.80 17.06 9.81
C ALA A 275 8.18 17.26 9.16
N MET A 276 8.22 17.82 7.96
CA MET A 276 9.45 18.01 7.18
C MET A 276 10.09 19.39 7.35
N GLY A 277 9.32 20.42 7.73
CA GLY A 277 9.83 21.78 7.85
C GLY A 277 10.51 22.25 6.57
N GLN A 278 11.70 22.87 6.69
CA GLN A 278 12.43 23.47 5.56
C GLN A 278 12.76 22.50 4.42
N GLU A 279 12.83 21.19 4.68
CA GLU A 279 13.07 20.19 3.62
C GLU A 279 11.88 20.07 2.64
N PHE A 280 10.72 20.64 2.99
CA PHE A 280 9.54 20.68 2.14
C PHE A 280 9.63 21.74 1.03
N ALA A 281 10.46 22.78 1.18
CA ALA A 281 10.56 23.94 0.29
C ALA A 281 10.62 23.64 -1.23
N PRO A 282 11.43 22.69 -1.74
CA PRO A 282 11.49 22.43 -3.20
C PRO A 282 10.19 21.83 -3.76
N HIS A 283 9.41 21.16 -2.93
CA HIS A 283 8.15 20.54 -3.34
C HIS A 283 6.94 21.47 -3.18
N VAL A 284 7.05 22.53 -2.37
CA VAL A 284 6.01 23.56 -2.21
C VAL A 284 5.64 24.20 -3.55
N ALA A 285 6.64 24.45 -4.41
CA ALA A 285 6.44 25.11 -5.70
C ALA A 285 5.43 24.36 -6.60
N GLU A 286 5.43 23.03 -6.55
CA GLU A 286 4.50 22.19 -7.32
C GLU A 286 3.07 22.20 -6.73
N LEU A 287 2.93 22.52 -5.44
CA LEU A 287 1.65 22.50 -4.71
C LEU A 287 0.86 23.80 -4.83
N ILE A 288 1.57 24.93 -4.93
CA ILE A 288 0.95 26.27 -4.97
C ILE A 288 -0.14 26.35 -6.05
N PRO A 289 0.05 25.90 -7.31
CA PRO A 289 -1.01 25.94 -8.31
C PRO A 289 -2.28 25.19 -7.91
N TYR A 290 -2.15 24.07 -7.17
CA TYR A 290 -3.30 23.32 -6.68
C TYR A 290 -4.03 24.07 -5.57
N LEU A 291 -3.30 24.63 -4.60
CA LEU A 291 -3.87 25.43 -3.51
C LEU A 291 -4.58 26.68 -4.04
N LEU A 292 -3.96 27.39 -4.99
CA LEU A 292 -4.54 28.55 -5.66
C LEU A 292 -5.82 28.19 -6.42
N ARG A 293 -5.82 27.04 -7.11
CA ARG A 293 -7.01 26.56 -7.81
C ARG A 293 -8.15 26.30 -6.85
N VAL A 294 -7.91 25.74 -5.67
CA VAL A 294 -8.99 25.54 -4.67
C VAL A 294 -9.53 26.88 -4.15
N VAL A 295 -8.66 27.83 -3.82
CA VAL A 295 -9.07 29.18 -3.40
C VAL A 295 -9.96 29.86 -4.46
N GLN A 296 -9.65 29.67 -5.75
CA GLN A 296 -10.40 30.29 -6.85
C GLN A 296 -11.67 29.52 -7.27
N THR A 297 -11.76 28.22 -6.98
CA THR A 297 -12.87 27.36 -7.45
C THR A 297 -13.88 27.00 -6.36
N ASP A 298 -13.59 27.27 -5.09
CA ASP A 298 -14.48 26.91 -3.98
C ASP A 298 -15.73 27.81 -3.94
N LYS A 299 -16.84 27.31 -4.51
CA LYS A 299 -18.19 27.88 -4.41
C LYS A 299 -19.05 27.24 -3.31
N SER A 300 -18.45 26.47 -2.40
CA SER A 300 -19.19 25.74 -1.36
C SER A 300 -19.80 26.70 -0.34
N GLU A 301 -21.01 26.39 0.12
CA GLU A 301 -21.79 27.24 1.05
C GLU A 301 -21.04 27.57 2.36
N ASP A 302 -20.20 26.66 2.85
CA ASP A 302 -19.41 26.84 4.08
C ASP A 302 -17.93 27.22 3.86
N ARG A 303 -17.44 27.25 2.61
CA ARG A 303 -16.01 27.44 2.25
C ARG A 303 -15.01 26.69 3.17
N LYS A 304 -15.38 25.49 3.65
CA LYS A 304 -14.57 24.65 4.57
C LYS A 304 -13.22 24.25 3.99
N LEU A 305 -13.18 24.01 2.68
CA LEU A 305 -11.94 23.75 1.95
C LEU A 305 -11.01 24.96 1.99
N THR A 306 -11.56 26.15 1.75
CA THR A 306 -10.80 27.40 1.82
C THR A 306 -10.22 27.61 3.22
N ALA A 307 -10.98 27.36 4.29
CA ALA A 307 -10.50 27.45 5.68
C ALA A 307 -9.33 26.50 5.98
N GLN A 308 -9.41 25.25 5.52
CA GLN A 308 -8.33 24.28 5.70
C GLN A 308 -7.09 24.60 4.89
N VAL A 309 -7.26 25.14 3.68
CA VAL A 309 -6.13 25.62 2.87
C VAL A 309 -5.41 26.77 3.60
N LEU A 310 -6.15 27.69 4.23
CA LEU A 310 -5.56 28.77 5.02
C LEU A 310 -4.79 28.24 6.24
N LEU A 311 -5.34 27.25 6.95
CA LEU A 311 -4.64 26.58 8.05
C LEU A 311 -3.35 25.89 7.57
N CYS A 312 -3.40 25.25 6.40
CA CYS A 312 -2.24 24.64 5.75
C CYS A 312 -1.18 25.71 5.38
N VAL A 313 -1.59 26.84 4.81
CA VAL A 313 -0.68 27.96 4.53
C VAL A 313 -0.03 28.50 5.82
N LYS A 314 -0.78 28.57 6.92
CA LYS A 314 -0.27 29.00 8.22
C LYS A 314 0.83 28.06 8.75
N SER A 315 0.61 26.75 8.72
CA SER A 315 1.61 25.77 9.20
C SER A 315 2.83 25.67 8.28
N LEU A 316 2.66 25.95 6.99
CA LEU A 316 3.74 25.98 5.99
C LEU A 316 4.49 27.33 5.92
N SER A 317 4.15 28.32 6.74
CA SER A 317 4.73 29.67 6.72
C SER A 317 6.26 29.68 6.59
N GLY A 318 6.98 28.93 7.43
CA GLY A 318 8.44 28.85 7.41
C GLY A 318 9.07 28.19 6.15
N CYS A 319 8.27 27.65 5.24
CA CYS A 319 8.71 27.07 3.97
C CYS A 319 8.27 27.89 2.75
N LEU A 320 7.38 28.87 2.96
CA LEU A 320 6.72 29.62 1.91
C LEU A 320 7.46 30.91 1.54
N THR A 321 8.48 31.33 2.30
CA THR A 321 9.28 32.54 2.09
C THR A 321 9.59 32.85 0.61
N PRO A 322 10.13 31.91 -0.21
CA PRO A 322 10.45 32.21 -1.62
C PRO A 322 9.23 32.41 -2.54
N HIS A 323 8.04 31.96 -2.15
CA HIS A 323 6.83 31.97 -2.98
C HIS A 323 5.67 32.78 -2.36
N LEU A 324 5.93 33.57 -1.31
CA LEU A 324 4.92 34.41 -0.64
C LEU A 324 4.15 35.31 -1.61
N HIS A 325 4.83 35.83 -2.64
CA HIS A 325 4.23 36.67 -3.68
C HIS A 325 3.06 36.02 -4.44
N LEU A 326 2.99 34.69 -4.50
CA LEU A 326 1.92 33.95 -5.19
C LEU A 326 0.72 33.66 -4.27
N VAL A 327 0.99 33.47 -2.97
CA VAL A 327 -0.04 33.05 -2.00
C VAL A 327 -0.73 34.26 -1.36
N LEU A 328 -0.01 35.36 -1.16
CA LEU A 328 -0.52 36.56 -0.48
C LEU A 328 -1.70 37.23 -1.23
N PRO A 329 -1.68 37.46 -2.55
CA PRO A 329 -2.79 38.13 -3.24
C PRO A 329 -4.14 37.38 -3.14
N PRO A 330 -4.23 36.05 -3.34
CA PRO A 330 -5.46 35.29 -3.13
C PRO A 330 -6.00 35.38 -1.70
N VAL A 331 -5.14 35.28 -0.69
CA VAL A 331 -5.55 35.37 0.73
C VAL A 331 -6.16 36.76 1.02
N LEU A 332 -5.56 37.81 0.47
CA LEU A 332 -6.10 39.17 0.57
C LEU A 332 -7.43 39.35 -0.18
N THR A 333 -7.61 38.71 -1.34
CA THR A 333 -8.90 38.77 -2.05
C THR A 333 -10.04 38.08 -1.29
N ILE A 334 -9.76 37.01 -0.53
CA ILE A 334 -10.74 36.37 0.36
C ILE A 334 -11.13 37.32 1.50
N LEU A 335 -10.18 38.12 1.98
CA LEU A 335 -10.40 39.05 3.09
C LEU A 335 -11.24 40.26 2.65
N ASP A 336 -11.07 40.70 1.39
CA ASP A 336 -11.83 41.78 0.76
C ASP A 336 -13.25 41.36 0.30
N ASP A 337 -13.47 40.09 -0.05
CA ASP A 337 -14.77 39.61 -0.55
C ASP A 337 -15.83 39.54 0.56
N SER A 338 -16.92 40.31 0.41
CA SER A 338 -18.04 40.35 1.36
C SER A 338 -18.95 39.11 1.27
N ALA A 339 -18.83 38.29 0.22
CA ALA A 339 -19.60 37.06 0.05
C ALA A 339 -18.99 35.87 0.81
N VAL A 340 -17.84 36.04 1.48
CA VAL A 340 -17.17 35.01 2.28
C VAL A 340 -17.77 34.96 3.70
N PRO A 341 -18.04 33.78 4.27
CA PRO A 341 -18.43 33.66 5.68
C PRO A 341 -17.35 34.22 6.63
N ILE A 342 -17.81 34.85 7.72
CA ILE A 342 -16.97 35.60 8.67
C ILE A 342 -15.85 34.72 9.28
N GLY A 343 -16.12 33.43 9.54
CA GLY A 343 -15.12 32.52 10.10
C GLY A 343 -13.92 32.23 9.18
N VAL A 344 -14.13 32.26 7.86
CA VAL A 344 -13.04 32.09 6.88
C VAL A 344 -12.23 33.38 6.75
N ARG A 345 -12.88 34.54 6.87
CA ARG A 345 -12.19 35.84 6.90
C ARG A 345 -11.32 36.00 8.15
N GLN A 346 -11.80 35.54 9.32
CA GLN A 346 -10.98 35.45 10.54
C GLN A 346 -9.78 34.53 10.35
N SER A 347 -10.00 33.34 9.78
CA SER A 347 -8.90 32.38 9.49
C SER A 347 -7.87 32.94 8.51
N ALA A 348 -8.30 33.70 7.50
CA ALA A 348 -7.41 34.36 6.55
C ALA A 348 -6.57 35.44 7.23
N LEU A 349 -7.19 36.22 8.12
CA LEU A 349 -6.51 37.25 8.90
C LEU A 349 -5.49 36.63 9.86
N ASP A 350 -5.86 35.58 10.60
CA ASP A 350 -4.94 34.83 11.47
C ASP A 350 -3.75 34.23 10.70
N THR A 351 -3.98 33.86 9.44
CA THR A 351 -2.92 33.36 8.55
C THR A 351 -1.96 34.49 8.18
N ILE A 352 -2.47 35.67 7.81
CA ILE A 352 -1.62 36.84 7.50
C ILE A 352 -0.84 37.28 8.73
N LEU A 353 -1.48 37.34 9.90
CA LEU A 353 -0.83 37.74 11.15
C LEU A 353 0.29 36.76 11.54
N HIS A 354 0.11 35.47 11.27
CA HIS A 354 1.18 34.50 11.47
C HIS A 354 2.32 34.66 10.46
N LEU A 355 2.02 34.98 9.20
CA LEU A 355 3.02 35.25 8.16
C LEU A 355 3.82 36.53 8.45
N THR A 356 3.18 37.59 8.96
CA THR A 356 3.87 38.81 9.43
C THR A 356 4.73 38.58 10.67
N ARG A 357 4.59 37.45 11.36
CA ARG A 357 5.49 37.10 12.47
C ARG A 357 6.67 36.22 12.04
N SER A 358 6.52 35.47 10.95
CA SER A 358 7.53 34.55 10.45
C SER A 358 8.46 35.17 9.41
N ASP A 359 7.97 36.10 8.60
CA ASP A 359 8.68 36.66 7.45
C ASP A 359 8.59 38.19 7.39
N ASP A 360 9.62 38.82 6.84
CA ASP A 360 9.66 40.25 6.58
C ASP A 360 8.74 40.60 5.40
N LEU A 361 7.62 41.24 5.67
CA LEU A 361 6.60 41.58 4.66
C LEU A 361 6.64 43.05 4.23
N SER A 362 7.76 43.74 4.46
CA SER A 362 7.95 45.18 4.18
C SER A 362 7.58 45.54 2.73
N ASP A 363 7.90 44.68 1.76
CA ASP A 363 7.59 44.88 0.34
C ASP A 363 6.07 44.80 0.01
N TYR A 364 5.28 44.18 0.89
CA TYR A 364 3.84 43.97 0.71
C TYR A 364 2.98 44.89 1.58
N ALA A 365 3.60 45.70 2.44
CA ALA A 365 2.93 46.64 3.34
C ALA A 365 1.85 47.51 2.66
N PRO A 366 2.05 48.06 1.43
CA PRO A 366 1.02 48.88 0.78
C PRO A 366 -0.27 48.11 0.48
N ARG A 367 -0.17 46.83 0.09
CA ARG A 367 -1.33 45.99 -0.21
C ARG A 367 -2.06 45.57 1.06
N LEU A 368 -1.29 45.23 2.11
CA LEU A 368 -1.83 44.91 3.43
C LEU A 368 -2.59 46.10 4.04
N MET A 369 -2.05 47.31 3.93
CA MET A 369 -2.72 48.52 4.41
C MET A 369 -4.00 48.83 3.63
N GLN A 370 -4.03 48.60 2.31
CA GLN A 370 -5.25 48.79 1.50
C GLN A 370 -6.36 47.81 1.90
N THR A 371 -6.03 46.55 2.13
CA THR A 371 -6.99 45.53 2.60
C THR A 371 -7.43 45.78 4.03
N TRP A 372 -6.53 46.28 4.88
CA TRP A 372 -6.85 46.70 6.26
C TRP A 372 -7.85 47.85 6.27
N GLN A 373 -7.62 48.89 5.46
CA GLN A 373 -8.50 50.07 5.37
C GLN A 373 -9.92 49.69 4.93
N ARG A 374 -10.05 48.68 4.06
CA ARG A 374 -11.36 48.16 3.62
C ARG A 374 -12.00 47.26 4.68
N GLY A 375 -11.19 46.44 5.35
CA GLY A 375 -11.63 45.47 6.36
C GLY A 375 -12.10 46.08 7.69
N ILE A 376 -11.65 47.29 8.04
CA ILE A 376 -11.99 47.95 9.32
C ILE A 376 -13.49 48.23 9.51
N SER A 377 -14.24 48.23 8.42
CA SER A 377 -15.70 48.41 8.40
C SER A 377 -16.47 47.25 9.07
N VAL A 378 -15.82 46.10 9.29
CA VAL A 378 -16.43 44.91 9.89
C VAL A 378 -16.07 44.79 11.37
N THR A 379 -17.03 45.05 12.26
CA THR A 379 -16.87 45.08 13.72
C THR A 379 -16.30 43.78 14.33
N ALA A 380 -16.53 42.62 13.72
CA ALA A 380 -16.04 41.33 14.20
C ALA A 380 -14.54 41.05 13.90
N LEU A 381 -13.90 41.83 13.02
CA LEU A 381 -12.50 41.64 12.60
C LEU A 381 -11.57 42.73 13.18
N GLN A 382 -12.13 43.79 13.75
CA GLN A 382 -11.39 44.94 14.29
C GLN A 382 -10.26 44.61 15.28
N PRO A 383 -10.42 43.71 16.28
CA PRO A 383 -9.33 43.45 17.22
C PRO A 383 -8.11 42.80 16.55
N GLN A 384 -8.34 41.82 15.66
CA GLN A 384 -7.26 41.12 14.96
C GLN A 384 -6.61 42.01 13.88
N LEU A 385 -7.39 42.89 13.22
CA LEU A 385 -6.86 43.88 12.29
C LEU A 385 -5.97 44.90 13.00
N LEU A 386 -6.26 45.25 14.26
CA LEU A 386 -5.46 46.19 15.03
C LEU A 386 -4.11 45.57 15.45
N GLU A 387 -4.10 44.29 15.85
CA GLU A 387 -2.86 43.55 16.10
C GLU A 387 -2.00 43.41 14.84
N LEU A 388 -2.62 43.14 13.70
CA LEU A 388 -1.92 43.05 12.41
C LEU A 388 -1.27 44.39 12.02
N LEU A 389 -1.91 45.53 12.31
CA LEU A 389 -1.33 46.85 12.08
C LEU A 389 -0.15 47.11 13.02
N ILE A 390 -0.24 46.71 14.29
CA ILE A 390 0.87 46.84 15.25
C ILE A 390 2.08 46.03 14.79
N GLU A 391 1.88 44.80 14.32
CA GLU A 391 2.98 43.96 13.81
C GLU A 391 3.58 44.53 12.53
N ILE A 392 2.77 45.01 11.57
CA ILE A 392 3.28 45.65 10.35
C ILE A 392 4.07 46.93 10.64
N VAL A 393 3.69 47.68 11.69
CA VAL A 393 4.40 48.91 12.10
C VAL A 393 5.68 48.60 12.90
N ASN A 394 5.76 47.42 13.51
CA ASN A 394 6.94 46.96 14.26
C ASN A 394 8.01 46.31 13.37
N GLN A 395 7.65 45.83 12.17
CA GLN A 395 8.58 45.42 11.11
C GLN A 395 9.19 46.63 10.40
#